data_AF-D6SN46-F1
#
_entry.id   AF-D6SN46-F1
#
_cell.length_a   1.000
_cell.length_b   1.000
_cell.length_c   1.000
_cell.angle_alpha   90.00
_cell.angle_beta   90.00
_cell.angle_gamma   90.00
#
_symmetry.space_group_name_H-M   'P 1'
#
loop_
_entity.id
_entity.type
_entity.pdbx_description
1 polymer ?
#
loop_
_entity_poly.entity_id
_entity_poly.type
_entity_poly.pdbx_seq_one_letter_code
_entity_poly.pdbx_strand_id
1 'polypeptide(L)'
;MKRWMISILLLSLVGCTTAHYRVHDKEELRYALEDPDNLAGKELVIRIASSISDIGRPFVYDGSSDLRLTGAPAELTSHGRNHLLRSDSKAKITLENLTFSGGRTGVGSERGGAVYHLGDLVINDCKFLDNAAEFGGAVYAGGRVDIQRSRFEHNQARWRGGAVYSEDKITTTDSIYQDNSEPVLYVRDKGVK
;
A
#
# COMPACT_ATOMS: atom_id res chain seq x y z
N MET A 1 1.96 -25.78 -10.30
CA MET A 1 3.18 -26.48 -9.81
C MET A 1 4.29 -25.46 -9.64
N LYS A 2 4.54 -25.02 -8.41
CA LYS A 2 5.79 -24.46 -7.85
C LYS A 2 5.53 -24.24 -6.36
N ARG A 3 5.56 -25.35 -5.61
CA ARG A 3 5.23 -25.42 -4.16
C ARG A 3 6.48 -25.36 -3.28
N TRP A 4 7.64 -25.03 -3.86
CA TRP A 4 8.96 -25.20 -3.25
C TRP A 4 9.89 -24.04 -3.60
N MET A 5 9.67 -22.84 -3.05
CA MET A 5 10.74 -21.83 -2.96
C MET A 5 10.46 -20.66 -2.00
N ILE A 6 9.39 -20.72 -1.21
CA ILE A 6 9.14 -19.68 -0.22
C ILE A 6 9.93 -20.04 1.03
N SER A 7 11.02 -19.32 1.26
CA SER A 7 11.82 -19.45 2.48
C SER A 7 11.04 -18.84 3.64
N ILE A 8 10.34 -19.67 4.41
CA ILE A 8 9.81 -19.29 5.73
C ILE A 8 11.02 -19.05 6.62
N LEU A 9 11.36 -17.79 6.85
CA LEU A 9 12.54 -17.44 7.64
C LEU A 9 12.19 -17.49 9.13
N LEU A 10 12.25 -18.66 9.75
CA LEU A 10 12.19 -18.81 11.21
C LEU A 10 13.61 -18.62 11.77
N LEU A 11 13.97 -17.38 12.11
CA LEU A 11 15.16 -17.10 12.92
C LEU A 11 14.86 -15.97 13.92
N SER A 12 14.76 -16.35 15.20
CA SER A 12 14.81 -15.45 16.34
C SER A 12 16.26 -15.19 16.70
N LEU A 13 16.70 -13.94 16.55
CA LEU A 13 17.81 -13.35 17.31
C LEU A 13 17.61 -11.83 17.32
N VAL A 14 17.98 -11.25 18.46
CA VAL A 14 17.55 -9.96 19.00
C VAL A 14 17.72 -8.80 18.00
N GLY A 15 16.62 -8.10 17.71
CA GLY A 15 16.62 -6.81 17.02
C GLY A 15 16.17 -6.81 15.54
N CYS A 16 15.92 -7.97 14.93
CA CYS A 16 15.39 -8.05 13.56
C CYS A 16 13.90 -8.42 13.60
N THR A 17 13.02 -7.60 13.03
CA THR A 17 11.64 -7.99 12.78
C THR A 17 11.64 -9.15 11.77
N THR A 18 11.33 -10.35 12.23
CA THR A 18 11.34 -11.54 11.39
C THR A 18 10.27 -11.39 10.29
N ALA A 19 10.70 -11.23 9.05
CA ALA A 19 9.79 -11.32 7.92
C ALA A 19 9.30 -12.77 7.80
N HIS A 20 8.00 -12.97 7.72
CA HIS A 20 7.39 -14.29 7.55
C HIS A 20 7.64 -14.80 6.13
N TYR A 21 7.50 -13.89 5.16
CA TYR A 21 7.78 -14.15 3.76
C TYR A 21 8.86 -13.19 3.27
N ARG A 22 9.79 -13.73 2.49
CA ARG A 22 10.68 -12.94 1.64
C ARG A 22 10.31 -13.29 0.19
N VAL A 23 9.90 -12.28 -0.57
CA VAL A 23 9.36 -12.45 -1.93
C VAL A 23 10.19 -11.66 -2.93
N HIS A 24 10.31 -12.20 -4.14
CA HIS A 24 11.12 -11.66 -5.23
C HIS A 24 10.31 -11.38 -6.49
N ASP A 25 9.12 -11.95 -6.63
CA ASP A 25 8.25 -11.76 -7.77
C ASP A 25 6.76 -11.64 -7.39
N LYS A 26 5.93 -11.34 -8.38
CA LYS A 26 4.49 -11.11 -8.18
C LYS A 26 3.73 -12.36 -7.76
N GLU A 27 4.16 -13.55 -8.15
CA GLU A 27 3.46 -14.79 -7.80
C GLU A 27 3.76 -15.17 -6.34
N GLU A 28 5.01 -14.97 -5.90
CA GLU A 28 5.40 -15.14 -4.49
C GLU A 28 4.68 -14.15 -3.58
N LEU A 29 4.58 -12.86 -3.98
CA LEU A 29 3.85 -11.87 -3.21
C LEU A 29 2.35 -12.21 -3.13
N ARG A 30 1.75 -12.67 -4.23
CA ARG A 30 0.35 -13.13 -4.23
C ARG A 30 0.12 -14.26 -3.25
N TYR A 31 0.96 -15.29 -3.32
CA TYR A 31 0.87 -16.41 -2.42
C TYR A 31 1.01 -15.98 -0.95
N ALA A 32 1.97 -15.12 -0.64
CA ALA A 32 2.18 -14.63 0.71
C ALA A 32 0.98 -13.83 1.28
N LEU A 33 0.21 -13.17 0.42
CA LEU A 33 -0.98 -12.40 0.79
C LEU A 33 -2.25 -13.26 0.92
N GLU A 34 -2.26 -14.48 0.38
CA GLU A 34 -3.36 -15.44 0.50
C GLU A 34 -3.35 -16.21 1.83
N ASP A 35 -2.23 -16.17 2.56
CA ASP A 35 -2.00 -16.96 3.78
C ASP A 35 -1.97 -16.18 5.12
N PRO A 36 -2.75 -15.09 5.33
CA PRO A 36 -2.62 -14.30 6.56
C PRO A 36 -3.15 -14.97 7.82
N ASP A 37 -4.12 -15.88 7.69
CA ASP A 37 -4.83 -16.47 8.83
C ASP A 37 -4.23 -17.81 9.31
N ASN A 38 -3.29 -18.42 8.57
CA ASN A 38 -2.60 -19.65 9.02
C ASN A 38 -1.33 -19.38 9.84
N LEU A 39 -0.84 -18.13 9.83
CA LEU A 39 0.16 -17.70 10.79
C LEU A 39 -0.59 -17.33 12.07
N ALA A 40 -0.34 -18.03 13.17
CA ALA A 40 -1.00 -17.81 14.47
C ALA A 40 -0.69 -16.44 15.13
N GLY A 41 -0.28 -15.44 14.35
CA GLY A 41 0.21 -14.13 14.77
C GLY A 41 -0.76 -13.00 14.48
N LYS A 42 -0.58 -11.89 15.19
CA LYS A 42 -1.38 -10.65 15.04
C LYS A 42 -1.01 -9.82 13.81
N GLU A 43 0.12 -10.13 13.16
CA GLU A 43 0.69 -9.34 12.07
C GLU A 43 1.43 -10.24 11.05
N LEU A 44 1.06 -10.14 9.78
CA LEU A 44 1.75 -10.74 8.65
C LEU A 44 2.84 -9.77 8.16
N VAL A 45 4.09 -10.24 8.09
CA VAL A 45 5.23 -9.42 7.65
C VAL A 45 5.81 -9.99 6.36
N ILE A 46 5.76 -9.23 5.28
CA ILE A 46 6.29 -9.62 3.96
C ILE A 46 7.39 -8.65 3.56
N ARG A 47 8.57 -9.19 3.27
CA ARG A 47 9.70 -8.43 2.72
C ARG A 47 9.79 -8.62 1.22
N ILE A 48 9.63 -7.52 0.48
CA ILE A 48 9.79 -7.46 -0.96
C ILE A 48 11.27 -7.20 -1.26
N ALA A 49 11.95 -8.25 -1.71
CA ALA A 49 13.39 -8.27 -1.89
C ALA A 49 13.86 -7.80 -3.27
N SER A 50 12.95 -7.63 -4.22
CA SER A 50 13.24 -7.22 -5.59
C SER A 50 12.05 -6.46 -6.17
N SER A 51 12.30 -5.49 -7.06
CA SER A 51 11.23 -4.71 -7.69
C SER A 51 10.32 -5.62 -8.53
N ILE A 52 9.02 -5.36 -8.47
CA ILE A 52 7.98 -6.12 -9.15
C ILE A 52 7.25 -5.19 -10.12
N SER A 53 7.59 -5.30 -11.40
CA SER A 53 6.95 -4.55 -12.49
C SER A 53 5.82 -5.36 -13.15
N ASP A 54 4.87 -4.65 -13.74
CA ASP A 54 3.77 -5.24 -14.51
C ASP A 54 3.03 -6.35 -13.72
N ILE A 55 2.44 -5.90 -12.62
CA ILE A 55 1.71 -6.77 -11.70
C ILE A 55 0.53 -7.48 -12.38
N GLY A 56 0.02 -6.97 -13.52
CA GLY A 56 -1.12 -7.50 -14.28
C GLY A 56 -2.49 -7.29 -13.61
N ARG A 57 -2.58 -7.55 -12.30
CA ARG A 57 -3.75 -7.31 -11.44
C ARG A 57 -3.32 -6.80 -10.06
N PRO A 58 -4.20 -6.17 -9.27
CA PRO A 58 -3.86 -5.73 -7.92
C PRO A 58 -3.37 -6.89 -7.03
N PHE A 59 -2.47 -6.59 -6.11
CA PHE A 59 -2.26 -7.43 -4.93
C PHE A 59 -3.43 -7.22 -3.98
N VAL A 60 -4.10 -8.29 -3.58
CA VAL A 60 -5.30 -8.21 -2.74
C VAL A 60 -4.95 -8.72 -1.35
N TYR A 61 -5.32 -7.95 -0.33
CA TYR A 61 -5.17 -8.32 1.07
C TYR A 61 -6.47 -8.12 1.84
N ASP A 62 -7.19 -9.20 2.10
CA ASP A 62 -8.45 -9.15 2.85
C ASP A 62 -8.38 -9.96 4.16
N GLY A 63 -7.15 -10.21 4.65
CA GLY A 63 -6.89 -10.88 5.92
C GLY A 63 -7.35 -10.08 7.14
N SER A 64 -7.56 -10.78 8.24
CA SER A 64 -8.00 -10.19 9.51
C SER A 64 -6.83 -9.65 10.37
N SER A 65 -5.62 -10.15 10.13
CA SER A 65 -4.38 -9.73 10.80
C SER A 65 -3.84 -8.40 10.27
N ASP A 66 -3.04 -7.68 11.04
CA ASP A 66 -2.29 -6.52 10.52
C ASP A 66 -1.31 -6.99 9.42
N LEU A 67 -1.02 -6.14 8.44
CA LEU A 67 -0.05 -6.41 7.39
C LEU A 67 1.09 -5.40 7.44
N ARG A 68 2.34 -5.86 7.44
CA ARG A 68 3.52 -5.04 7.15
C ARG A 68 4.17 -5.48 5.84
N LEU A 69 4.19 -4.58 4.86
CA LEU A 69 4.99 -4.71 3.64
C LEU A 69 6.24 -3.85 3.75
N THR A 70 7.41 -4.48 3.64
CA THR A 70 8.69 -3.78 3.72
C THR A 70 9.53 -4.04 2.47
N GLY A 71 10.13 -2.99 1.92
CA GLY A 71 11.06 -3.06 0.79
C GLY A 71 12.52 -3.06 1.22
N ALA A 72 13.39 -3.52 0.33
CA ALA A 72 14.85 -3.34 0.44
C ALA A 72 15.37 -2.28 -0.54
N PRO A 73 14.87 -1.04 -0.41
CA PRO A 73 14.18 -0.34 -1.49
C PRO A 73 13.61 -1.26 -2.58
N ALA A 74 12.29 -1.38 -2.69
CA ALA A 74 11.67 -2.10 -3.79
C ALA A 74 10.59 -1.24 -4.46
N GLU A 75 10.50 -1.36 -5.79
CA GLU A 75 9.47 -0.70 -6.57
C GLU A 75 8.38 -1.71 -6.97
N LEU A 76 7.13 -1.31 -6.78
CA LEU A 76 5.97 -1.97 -7.33
C LEU A 76 5.41 -1.05 -8.42
N THR A 77 5.27 -1.57 -9.63
CA THR A 77 4.80 -0.79 -10.80
C THR A 77 3.62 -1.47 -11.48
N SER A 78 2.58 -0.68 -11.78
CA SER A 78 1.48 -1.06 -12.68
C SER A 78 1.60 -0.31 -14.01
N HIS A 79 1.27 -0.98 -15.12
CA HIS A 79 1.18 -0.38 -16.46
C HIS A 79 -0.26 -0.36 -16.99
N GLY A 80 -1.22 -0.85 -16.20
CA GLY A 80 -2.63 -0.99 -16.58
C GLY A 80 -3.56 -0.22 -15.63
N ARG A 81 -4.88 -0.37 -15.86
CA ARG A 81 -5.91 0.17 -14.97
C ARG A 81 -6.06 -0.70 -13.73
N ASN A 82 -5.06 -0.69 -12.87
CA ASN A 82 -5.05 -1.45 -11.63
C ASN A 82 -4.54 -0.59 -10.47
N HIS A 83 -5.16 -0.78 -9.30
CA HIS A 83 -4.47 -0.59 -8.03
C HIS A 83 -3.20 -1.45 -7.98
N LEU A 84 -2.21 -1.05 -7.21
CA LEU A 84 -1.10 -1.93 -6.86
C LEU A 84 -1.47 -2.81 -5.67
N LEU A 85 -1.99 -2.20 -4.61
CA LEU A 85 -2.48 -2.90 -3.41
C LEU A 85 -3.94 -2.53 -3.17
N ARG A 86 -4.79 -3.55 -3.01
CA ARG A 86 -6.20 -3.41 -2.68
C ARG A 86 -6.50 -4.20 -1.42
N SER A 87 -7.21 -3.59 -0.48
CA SER A 87 -7.68 -4.24 0.73
C SER A 87 -9.03 -3.68 1.17
N ASP A 88 -10.03 -4.55 1.24
CA ASP A 88 -11.35 -4.22 1.80
C ASP A 88 -11.42 -4.53 3.32
N SER A 89 -10.33 -5.06 3.90
CA SER A 89 -10.19 -5.30 5.35
C SER A 89 -10.05 -4.01 6.17
N LYS A 90 -10.35 -4.11 7.47
CA LYS A 90 -10.13 -3.07 8.49
C LYS A 90 -8.84 -3.25 9.27
N ALA A 91 -8.12 -4.35 9.06
CA ALA A 91 -6.82 -4.58 9.71
C ALA A 91 -5.81 -3.52 9.26
N LYS A 92 -4.87 -3.14 10.14
CA LYS A 92 -3.95 -2.06 9.82
C LYS A 92 -2.91 -2.53 8.81
N ILE A 93 -2.63 -1.70 7.81
CA ILE A 93 -1.54 -1.91 6.86
C ILE A 93 -0.40 -0.95 7.16
N THR A 94 0.83 -1.46 7.20
CA THR A 94 2.08 -0.69 7.32
C THR A 94 2.92 -0.89 6.07
N LEU A 95 3.29 0.20 5.41
CA LEU A 95 4.14 0.24 4.21
C LEU A 95 5.47 0.92 4.56
N GLU A 96 6.59 0.26 4.26
CA GLU A 96 7.92 0.75 4.62
C GLU A 96 8.93 0.56 3.48
N ASN A 97 9.68 1.60 3.13
CA ASN A 97 10.78 1.53 2.15
C ASN A 97 10.35 1.01 0.76
N LEU A 98 9.16 1.40 0.31
CA LEU A 98 8.58 0.97 -0.97
C LEU A 98 8.31 2.16 -1.90
N THR A 99 8.45 1.92 -3.20
CA THR A 99 7.97 2.82 -4.25
C THR A 99 6.75 2.21 -4.92
N PHE A 100 5.67 2.96 -5.05
CA PHE A 100 4.47 2.59 -5.79
C PHE A 100 4.30 3.53 -6.98
N SER A 101 4.34 2.97 -8.19
CA SER A 101 4.29 3.75 -9.42
C SER A 101 3.28 3.24 -10.45
N GLY A 102 2.71 4.17 -11.22
CA GLY A 102 1.82 3.86 -12.35
C GLY A 102 0.49 3.22 -11.96
N GLY A 103 0.10 3.30 -10.69
CA GLY A 103 -1.20 2.85 -10.21
C GLY A 103 -2.29 3.74 -10.78
N ARG A 104 -3.10 3.21 -11.68
CA ARG A 104 -4.14 3.98 -12.37
C ARG A 104 -5.44 3.24 -12.29
N THR A 105 -6.50 3.97 -11.97
CA THR A 105 -7.82 3.38 -11.87
C THR A 105 -8.76 3.98 -12.92
N GLY A 106 -9.70 3.18 -13.42
CA GLY A 106 -10.69 3.53 -14.43
C GLY A 106 -11.77 4.52 -13.93
N VAL A 107 -12.53 5.05 -14.89
CA VAL A 107 -13.65 5.98 -14.63
C VAL A 107 -14.85 5.19 -14.11
N GLY A 108 -15.41 5.56 -12.96
CA GLY A 108 -16.71 5.05 -12.52
C GLY A 108 -16.85 4.49 -11.10
N SER A 109 -15.81 4.50 -10.25
CA SER A 109 -15.87 4.41 -8.76
C SER A 109 -14.51 4.07 -8.11
N GLU A 110 -13.40 4.20 -8.82
CA GLU A 110 -12.14 3.64 -8.34
C GLU A 110 -11.32 4.66 -7.54
N ARG A 111 -11.01 4.30 -6.29
CA ARG A 111 -10.36 5.15 -5.28
C ARG A 111 -8.96 4.63 -4.99
N GLY A 112 -7.96 5.48 -4.81
CA GLY A 112 -6.60 5.06 -4.47
C GLY A 112 -5.84 4.49 -5.67
N GLY A 113 -5.13 5.31 -6.43
CA GLY A 113 -4.47 4.86 -7.67
C GLY A 113 -3.46 3.73 -7.43
N ALA A 114 -2.61 3.90 -6.40
CA ALA A 114 -1.69 2.86 -5.95
C ALA A 114 -2.29 1.95 -4.89
N VAL A 115 -2.83 2.55 -3.83
CA VAL A 115 -3.28 1.83 -2.64
C VAL A 115 -4.72 2.19 -2.35
N TYR A 116 -5.57 1.17 -2.32
CA TYR A 116 -6.91 1.24 -1.78
C TYR A 116 -6.96 0.39 -0.51
N HIS A 117 -7.34 1.00 0.61
CA HIS A 117 -7.50 0.29 1.88
C HIS A 117 -8.70 0.84 2.67
N LEU A 118 -9.48 -0.02 3.34
CA LEU A 118 -10.61 0.44 4.18
C LEU A 118 -10.25 0.68 5.65
N GLY A 119 -9.11 0.19 6.13
CA GLY A 119 -8.62 0.36 7.50
C GLY A 119 -7.59 1.48 7.66
N ASP A 120 -6.83 1.40 8.76
CA ASP A 120 -5.75 2.32 9.10
C ASP A 120 -4.49 2.01 8.29
N LEU A 121 -3.80 3.05 7.83
CA LEU A 121 -2.63 2.95 6.98
C LEU A 121 -1.46 3.75 7.55
N VAL A 122 -0.32 3.08 7.72
CA VAL A 122 0.95 3.70 8.10
C VAL A 122 1.90 3.65 6.92
N ILE A 123 2.48 4.78 6.56
CA ILE A 123 3.36 4.95 5.40
C ILE A 123 4.67 5.59 5.86
N ASN A 124 5.77 4.83 5.82
CA ASN A 124 7.08 5.29 6.26
C ASN A 124 8.11 5.11 5.15
N ASP A 125 8.87 6.18 4.88
CA ASP A 125 10.01 6.12 3.95
C ASP A 125 9.60 5.58 2.55
N CYS A 126 8.39 5.93 2.10
CA CYS A 126 7.80 5.46 0.85
C CYS A 126 7.79 6.54 -0.23
N LYS A 127 7.62 6.10 -1.48
CA LYS A 127 7.39 6.97 -2.64
C LYS A 127 6.12 6.56 -3.39
N PHE A 128 5.31 7.53 -3.79
CA PHE A 128 4.14 7.33 -4.62
C PHE A 128 4.24 8.24 -5.84
N LEU A 129 4.43 7.63 -7.02
CA LEU A 129 4.78 8.32 -8.26
C LEU A 129 3.75 8.05 -9.36
N ASP A 130 3.29 9.09 -10.04
CA ASP A 130 2.50 8.97 -11.27
C ASP A 130 1.21 8.12 -11.13
N ASN A 131 0.60 8.13 -9.94
CA ASN A 131 -0.63 7.39 -9.68
C ASN A 131 -1.85 8.25 -9.98
N ALA A 132 -2.94 7.64 -10.44
CA ALA A 132 -4.17 8.37 -10.77
C ALA A 132 -5.43 7.62 -10.33
N ALA A 133 -6.37 8.34 -9.73
CA ALA A 133 -7.69 7.82 -9.35
C ALA A 133 -8.77 8.90 -9.32
N GLU A 134 -10.01 8.53 -8.97
CA GLU A 134 -11.07 9.51 -8.75
C GLU A 134 -10.93 10.23 -7.41
N PHE A 135 -10.57 9.49 -6.35
CA PHE A 135 -10.29 10.00 -5.01
C PHE A 135 -9.00 9.38 -4.51
N GLY A 136 -8.10 10.18 -3.92
CA GLY A 136 -6.82 9.66 -3.47
C GLY A 136 -5.97 9.23 -4.65
N GLY A 137 -5.38 10.18 -5.39
CA GLY A 137 -4.67 9.88 -6.64
C GLY A 137 -3.61 8.80 -6.48
N ALA A 138 -2.93 8.76 -5.33
CA ALA A 138 -2.11 7.63 -4.91
C ALA A 138 -2.83 6.71 -3.92
N VAL A 139 -3.34 7.28 -2.82
CA VAL A 139 -3.79 6.51 -1.66
C VAL A 139 -5.21 6.89 -1.29
N TYR A 140 -6.06 5.89 -1.15
CA TYR A 140 -7.34 6.00 -0.47
C TYR A 140 -7.36 5.11 0.76
N ALA A 141 -7.73 5.70 1.90
CA ALA A 141 -7.93 4.99 3.16
C ALA A 141 -9.32 5.25 3.75
N GLY A 142 -10.00 4.20 4.19
CA GLY A 142 -11.23 4.31 4.99
C GLY A 142 -10.96 4.63 6.48
N GLY A 143 -9.72 4.46 6.94
CA GLY A 143 -9.27 4.80 8.29
C GLY A 143 -8.27 5.95 8.31
N ARG A 144 -7.54 6.05 9.43
CA ARG A 144 -6.48 7.04 9.63
C ARG A 144 -5.27 6.72 8.75
N VAL A 145 -4.64 7.76 8.21
CA VAL A 145 -3.38 7.68 7.47
C VAL A 145 -2.28 8.44 8.22
N ASP A 146 -1.19 7.76 8.54
CA ASP A 146 0.02 8.38 9.07
C ASP A 146 1.15 8.28 8.07
N ILE A 147 1.74 9.42 7.73
CA ILE A 147 2.75 9.53 6.70
C ILE A 147 4.02 10.11 7.31
N GLN A 148 5.14 9.42 7.16
CA GLN A 148 6.43 9.89 7.64
C GLN A 148 7.50 9.71 6.57
N ARG A 149 8.36 10.74 6.41
CA ARG A 149 9.57 10.68 5.56
C ARG A 149 9.29 10.18 4.15
N SER A 150 8.12 10.49 3.61
CA SER A 150 7.63 9.93 2.35
C SER A 150 7.50 11.00 1.28
N ARG A 151 7.46 10.58 0.01
CA ARG A 151 7.32 11.47 -1.14
C ARG A 151 6.11 11.08 -1.99
N PHE A 152 5.28 12.06 -2.32
CA PHE A 152 4.16 11.91 -3.25
C PHE A 152 4.37 12.88 -4.41
N GLU A 153 4.49 12.35 -5.62
CA GLU A 153 4.83 13.13 -6.81
C GLU A 153 3.98 12.75 -8.03
N HIS A 154 3.52 13.76 -8.78
CA HIS A 154 2.73 13.59 -10.01
C HIS A 154 1.44 12.75 -9.84
N ASN A 155 0.89 12.68 -8.62
CA ASN A 155 -0.35 11.93 -8.38
C ASN A 155 -1.58 12.77 -8.71
N GLN A 156 -2.56 12.15 -9.36
CA GLN A 156 -3.71 12.84 -9.92
C GLN A 156 -5.02 12.28 -9.37
N ALA A 157 -5.85 13.15 -8.79
CA ALA A 157 -7.22 12.80 -8.43
C ALA A 157 -8.20 13.61 -9.26
N ARG A 158 -9.23 12.95 -9.79
CA ARG A 158 -10.31 13.64 -10.52
C ARG A 158 -11.13 14.56 -9.61
N TRP A 159 -11.38 14.14 -8.38
CA TRP A 159 -12.28 14.84 -7.48
C TRP A 159 -11.59 15.42 -6.25
N ARG A 160 -11.00 14.60 -5.39
CA ARG A 160 -10.38 15.06 -4.13
C ARG A 160 -9.21 14.18 -3.69
N GLY A 161 -8.24 14.80 -3.01
CA GLY A 161 -7.05 14.12 -2.49
C GLY A 161 -6.11 13.72 -3.61
N GLY A 162 -5.47 14.69 -4.27
CA GLY A 162 -4.60 14.42 -5.42
C GLY A 162 -3.49 13.44 -5.11
N ALA A 163 -2.96 13.45 -3.88
CA ALA A 163 -2.11 12.38 -3.37
C ALA A 163 -2.91 11.41 -2.50
N VAL A 164 -3.51 11.91 -1.41
CA VAL A 164 -4.08 11.07 -0.36
C VAL A 164 -5.50 11.51 -0.02
N TYR A 165 -6.40 10.54 0.07
CA TYR A 165 -7.74 10.70 0.61
C TYR A 165 -7.92 9.78 1.82
N SER A 166 -8.39 10.33 2.95
CA SER A 166 -8.79 9.56 4.13
C SER A 166 -10.23 9.87 4.51
N GLU A 167 -10.99 8.86 4.93
CA GLU A 167 -12.30 9.06 5.53
C GLU A 167 -12.26 9.46 7.01
N ASP A 168 -11.07 9.55 7.63
CA ASP A 168 -10.95 9.86 9.06
C ASP A 168 -9.93 10.96 9.38
N LYS A 169 -8.63 10.68 9.29
CA LYS A 169 -7.56 11.64 9.64
C LYS A 169 -6.32 11.37 8.81
N ILE A 170 -5.62 12.43 8.44
CA ILE A 170 -4.27 12.37 7.87
C ILE A 170 -3.31 13.07 8.83
N THR A 171 -2.21 12.40 9.18
CA THR A 171 -1.05 13.04 9.81
C THR A 171 0.18 12.89 8.91
N THR A 172 1.01 13.93 8.87
CA THR A 172 2.21 13.94 8.02
C THR A 172 3.37 14.59 8.75
N THR A 173 4.55 13.97 8.66
CA THR A 173 5.80 14.46 9.22
C THR A 173 6.93 14.25 8.20
N ASP A 174 7.78 15.24 8.02
CA ASP A 174 8.99 15.18 7.16
C ASP A 174 8.74 14.63 5.74
N SER A 175 7.57 14.92 5.16
CA SER A 175 7.16 14.37 3.86
C SER A 175 7.04 15.45 2.79
N ILE A 176 7.26 15.05 1.54
CA ILE A 176 7.29 15.94 0.37
C ILE A 176 6.09 15.63 -0.52
N TYR A 177 5.39 16.68 -0.96
CA TYR A 177 4.28 16.60 -1.89
C TYR A 177 4.52 17.56 -3.06
N GLN A 178 4.80 17.01 -4.23
CA GLN A 178 5.20 17.79 -5.40
C GLN A 178 4.31 17.44 -6.59
N ASP A 179 3.84 18.45 -7.34
CA ASP A 179 3.15 18.27 -8.62
C ASP A 179 1.94 17.31 -8.57
N ASN A 180 1.25 17.23 -7.43
CA ASN A 180 0.02 16.47 -7.28
C ASN A 180 -1.20 17.37 -7.59
N SER A 181 -2.34 16.79 -7.96
CA SER A 181 -3.59 17.55 -8.07
C SER A 181 -4.02 18.15 -6.73
N GLU A 182 -4.64 19.33 -6.75
CA GLU A 182 -5.16 19.95 -5.52
C GLU A 182 -6.62 19.56 -5.24
N PRO A 183 -7.04 19.42 -3.97
CA PRO A 183 -6.20 19.44 -2.78
C PRO A 183 -5.30 18.19 -2.68
N VAL A 184 -4.01 18.35 -2.39
CA VAL A 184 -3.06 17.22 -2.28
C VAL A 184 -3.51 16.18 -1.25
N LEU A 185 -3.84 16.65 -0.04
CA LEU A 185 -4.30 15.83 1.07
C LEU A 185 -5.76 16.18 1.33
N TYR A 186 -6.61 15.17 1.46
CA TYR A 186 -8.02 15.38 1.74
C TYR A 186 -8.53 14.43 2.83
N VAL A 187 -9.14 15.01 3.86
CA VAL A 187 -9.90 14.29 4.88
C VAL A 187 -11.38 14.52 4.62
N ARG A 188 -12.16 13.44 4.57
CA ARG A 188 -13.62 13.53 4.43
C ARG A 188 -14.22 14.22 5.65
N ASP A 189 -14.86 15.36 5.42
CA ASP A 189 -15.70 15.98 6.44
C ASP A 189 -16.89 15.06 6.77
N LYS A 190 -16.90 14.54 7.99
CA LYS A 190 -18.08 13.89 8.58
C LYS A 190 -18.93 15.03 9.13
N GLY A 191 -19.61 15.75 8.23
CA GLY A 191 -20.47 16.87 8.62
C GLY A 191 -21.33 16.50 9.83
N VAL A 192 -21.38 17.40 10.82
CA VAL A 192 -22.27 17.26 11.97
C VAL A 192 -23.69 17.11 11.42
N LYS A 193 -24.31 15.96 11.63
CA LYS A 193 -25.75 15.79 11.38
C LYS A 193 -26.54 16.52 12.45
#